data_AF-A0A418VYC9-F1
#
_entry.id   AF-A0A418VYC9-F1
#
_cell.length_a   1.000
_cell.length_b   1.000
_cell.length_c   1.000
_cell.angle_alpha   90.00
_cell.angle_beta   90.00
_cell.angle_gamma   90.00
#
_symmetry.space_group_name_H-M   'P 1'
#
loop_
_entity.id
_entity.type
_entity.pdbx_description
1 polymer ?
#
loop_
_entity_poly.entity_id
_entity_poly.type
_entity_poly.pdbx_seq_one_letter_code
_entity_poly.pdbx_strand_id
1 'polypeptide(L)'
;MDLRVCFENMANVNVNDAAMMKHYTQSYLADFTPEWGGFIMLPHDETRRATMEPAWQVLIRNASAKTEQALLSYLDDNPMAAYHVHVYRNDHGAAQKIH
;
A
#
# COMPACT_ATOMS: atom_id res chain seq x y z
N MET A 1 8.70 -6.06 -12.34
CA MET A 1 8.70 -4.79 -11.57
C MET A 1 8.41 -5.08 -10.11
N ASP A 2 8.78 -4.19 -9.21
CA ASP A 2 8.37 -4.28 -7.81
C ASP A 2 7.27 -3.26 -7.55
N LEU A 3 6.19 -3.70 -6.90
CA LEU A 3 5.11 -2.84 -6.46
C LEU A 3 5.17 -2.68 -4.95
N ARG A 4 4.99 -1.45 -4.46
CA ARG A 4 4.82 -1.14 -3.06
C ARG A 4 3.43 -0.59 -2.83
N VAL A 5 2.66 -1.26 -2.00
CA VAL A 5 1.31 -0.85 -1.60
C VAL A 5 1.40 -0.26 -0.20
N CYS A 6 1.00 1.00 -0.07
CA CYS A 6 1.01 1.74 1.18
C CYS A 6 -0.42 1.99 1.68
N PHE A 7 -0.64 1.79 2.96
CA PHE A 7 -1.91 2.00 3.64
C PHE A 7 -1.79 3.20 4.60
N GLU A 8 -2.31 4.34 4.17
CA GLU A 8 -2.38 5.57 4.96
C GLU A 8 -3.71 5.60 5.74
N ASN A 9 -3.66 5.85 7.04
CA ASN A 9 -4.88 6.00 7.85
C ASN A 9 -5.70 7.23 7.41
N MET A 10 -7.03 7.09 7.33
CA MET A 10 -7.92 8.25 7.22
C MET A 10 -7.91 9.10 8.51
N ALA A 11 -8.36 10.35 8.43
CA ALA A 11 -8.18 11.38 9.47
C ALA A 11 -8.56 10.99 10.91
N ASN A 12 -9.48 10.05 11.08
CA ASN A 12 -10.03 9.61 12.37
C ASN A 12 -9.66 8.17 12.74
N VAL A 13 -8.71 7.57 12.01
CA VAL A 13 -8.30 6.18 12.20
C VAL A 13 -6.95 6.18 12.89
N ASN A 14 -6.92 5.68 14.13
CA ASN A 14 -5.70 5.53 14.89
C ASN A 14 -5.43 4.03 15.10
N VAL A 15 -4.98 3.38 14.04
CA VAL A 15 -4.53 2.00 14.09
C VAL A 15 -3.01 2.00 14.14
N ASN A 16 -2.49 1.65 15.32
CA ASN A 16 -1.05 1.54 15.59
C ASN A 16 -0.70 0.12 16.10
N ASP A 17 -1.16 -0.90 15.39
CA ASP A 17 -0.83 -2.30 15.66
C ASP A 17 -0.26 -2.95 14.39
N ALA A 18 1.06 -3.17 14.40
CA ALA A 18 1.77 -3.75 13.27
C ALA A 18 1.43 -5.23 13.05
N ALA A 19 1.12 -5.98 14.11
CA ALA A 19 0.77 -7.39 13.98
C ALA A 19 -0.61 -7.53 13.34
N MET A 20 -1.58 -6.73 13.78
CA MET A 20 -2.91 -6.66 13.18
C MET A 20 -2.81 -6.23 11.71
N MET A 21 -2.08 -5.15 11.41
CA MET A 21 -1.96 -4.66 10.03
C MET A 21 -1.24 -5.64 9.13
N LYS A 22 -0.23 -6.34 9.62
CA LYS A 22 0.41 -7.43 8.87
C LYS A 22 -0.61 -8.50 8.47
N HIS A 23 -1.38 -9.03 9.41
CA HIS A 23 -2.37 -10.06 9.10
C HIS A 23 -3.47 -9.56 8.16
N TYR A 24 -3.95 -8.35 8.38
CA TYR A 24 -5.03 -7.79 7.59
C TYR A 24 -4.59 -7.51 6.14
N THR A 25 -3.43 -6.88 5.96
CA THR A 25 -2.89 -6.59 4.61
C THR A 25 -2.46 -7.86 3.86
N GLN A 26 -1.91 -8.86 4.56
CA GLN A 26 -1.60 -10.16 3.95
C GLN A 26 -2.85 -10.91 3.48
N SER A 27 -3.95 -10.79 4.22
CA SER A 27 -5.23 -11.41 3.84
C SER A 27 -5.90 -10.63 2.71
N TYR A 28 -5.94 -9.30 2.81
CA TYR A 28 -6.55 -8.42 1.83
C TYR A 28 -5.88 -8.47 0.46
N LEU A 29 -4.57 -8.72 0.41
CA LEU A 29 -3.79 -8.84 -0.83
C LEU A 29 -3.37 -10.29 -1.13
N ALA A 30 -4.03 -11.31 -0.57
CA ALA A 30 -3.55 -12.69 -0.61
C ALA A 30 -3.24 -13.21 -2.03
N ASP A 31 -4.04 -12.83 -3.02
CA ASP A 31 -3.88 -13.25 -4.42
C ASP A 31 -2.63 -12.67 -5.11
N PHE A 32 -1.97 -11.70 -4.48
CA PHE A 32 -0.81 -11.00 -5.03
C PHE A 32 0.52 -11.41 -4.39
N THR A 33 0.54 -12.46 -3.57
CA THR A 33 1.75 -12.94 -2.85
C THR A 33 2.45 -11.81 -2.06
N PRO A 34 1.76 -11.17 -1.10
CA PRO A 34 2.23 -9.97 -0.43
C PRO A 34 3.37 -10.25 0.57
N GLU A 35 4.43 -9.46 0.51
CA GLU A 35 5.53 -9.43 1.47
C GLU A 35 5.35 -8.25 2.44
N TRP A 36 5.38 -8.50 3.74
CA TRP A 36 5.26 -7.43 4.74
C TRP A 36 6.52 -6.55 4.77
N GLY A 37 6.35 -5.24 4.56
CA GLY A 37 7.45 -4.26 4.54
C GLY A 37 7.54 -3.36 5.77
N GLY A 38 6.67 -3.51 6.78
CA GLY A 38 6.65 -2.67 7.96
C GLY A 38 5.91 -1.35 7.75
N PHE A 39 6.47 -0.25 8.25
CA PHE A 39 5.90 1.09 8.07
C PHE A 39 6.93 2.05 7.48
N ILE A 40 6.44 3.10 6.84
CA ILE A 40 7.22 4.23 6.35
C ILE A 40 6.54 5.53 6.75
N MET A 41 7.32 6.61 6.74
CA MET A 41 6.76 7.95 6.76
C MET A 41 6.59 8.39 5.31
N LEU A 42 5.37 8.71 4.91
CA LEU A 42 5.11 9.30 3.60
C LEU A 42 5.24 10.83 3.68
N PRO A 43 5.90 11.46 2.70
CA PRO A 43 5.90 12.92 2.56
C PRO A 43 4.48 13.50 2.46
N HIS A 44 4.26 14.71 2.95
CA HIS A 44 2.94 15.36 2.97
C HIS A 44 2.31 15.58 1.58
N ASP A 45 3.14 15.81 0.57
CA ASP A 45 2.72 15.96 -0.83
C ASP A 45 2.26 14.64 -1.45
N GLU A 46 2.56 13.51 -0.79
CA GLU A 46 2.12 12.18 -1.20
C GLU A 46 0.93 11.64 -0.40
N THR A 47 0.60 12.27 0.74
CA THR A 47 -0.50 11.89 1.63
C THR A 47 -1.71 12.81 1.48
N ARG A 48 -2.87 12.37 2.00
CA ARG A 48 -4.07 13.23 2.07
C ARG A 48 -4.13 14.02 3.39
N ARG A 49 -3.06 13.99 4.20
CA ARG A 49 -3.00 14.60 5.53
C ARG A 49 -1.86 15.60 5.69
N ALA A 50 -2.13 16.64 6.47
CA ALA A 50 -1.15 17.65 6.84
C ALA A 50 -0.19 17.21 7.97
N THR A 51 -0.35 16.01 8.54
CA THR A 51 0.53 15.44 9.60
C THR A 51 1.28 14.22 9.06
N MET A 52 2.59 14.12 9.31
CA MET A 52 3.36 12.94 8.91
C MET A 52 2.93 11.77 9.78
N GLU A 53 2.20 10.83 9.20
CA GLU A 53 1.75 9.63 9.89
C GLU A 53 2.38 8.38 9.27
N PRO A 54 2.60 7.33 10.08
CA PRO A 54 3.13 6.08 9.56
C PRO A 54 2.11 5.45 8.60
N ALA A 55 2.56 5.12 7.40
CA ALA A 55 1.84 4.29 6.45
C ALA A 55 2.40 2.88 6.48
N TRP A 56 1.53 1.88 6.56
CA TRP A 56 1.93 0.48 6.50
C TRP A 56 2.25 0.11 5.06
N GLN A 57 3.30 -0.69 4.83
CA GLN A 57 3.69 -1.07 3.48
C GLN A 57 3.76 -2.58 3.28
N VAL A 58 3.34 -2.99 2.09
CA VAL A 58 3.46 -4.35 1.55
C VAL A 58 4.16 -4.28 0.20
N LEU A 59 4.99 -5.27 -0.08
CA LEU A 59 5.74 -5.39 -1.31
C LEU A 59 5.21 -6.57 -2.12
N ILE A 60 5.03 -6.36 -3.42
CA ILE A 60 4.74 -7.41 -4.40
C ILE A 60 5.94 -7.45 -5.34
N ARG A 61 6.75 -8.49 -5.18
CA ARG A 61 8.02 -8.65 -5.92
C ARG A 61 7.80 -9.28 -7.27
N ASN A 62 8.63 -8.90 -8.24
CA ASN A 62 8.64 -9.51 -9.57
C ASN A 62 7.25 -9.53 -10.25
N ALA A 63 6.43 -8.50 -9.98
CA ALA A 63 5.13 -8.35 -10.58
C ALA A 63 5.24 -8.25 -12.11
N SER A 64 4.31 -8.91 -12.80
CA SER A 64 4.09 -8.72 -14.23
C SER A 64 3.18 -7.52 -14.47
N ALA A 65 3.15 -6.97 -15.69
CA ALA A 65 2.21 -5.92 -16.06
C ALA A 65 0.73 -6.35 -15.85
N LYS A 66 0.43 -7.65 -16.06
CA LYS A 66 -0.90 -8.22 -15.78
C LYS A 66 -1.22 -8.20 -14.28
N THR A 67 -0.23 -8.48 -13.43
CA THR A 67 -0.37 -8.44 -11.98
C THR A 67 -0.62 -7.01 -11.49
N GLU A 68 0.11 -6.03 -12.03
CA GLU A 68 -0.12 -4.60 -11.74
C GLU A 68 -1.55 -4.19 -12.08
N GLN A 69 -2.00 -4.45 -13.31
CA GLN A 69 -3.34 -4.08 -13.74
C GLN A 69 -4.43 -4.77 -12.89
N ALA A 70 -4.25 -6.05 -12.57
CA ALA A 70 -5.18 -6.79 -11.72
C ALA A 70 -5.22 -6.22 -10.29
N LEU A 71 -4.08 -5.81 -9.74
CA LEU A 71 -4.01 -5.16 -8.43
C LEU A 71 -4.77 -3.84 -8.44
N LEU A 72 -4.52 -2.98 -9.43
CA LEU A 72 -5.18 -1.67 -9.51
C LEU A 72 -6.70 -1.81 -9.61
N SER A 73 -7.19 -2.70 -10.49
CA SER A 73 -8.62 -2.99 -10.61
C SER A 73 -9.21 -3.54 -9.30
N TYR A 74 -8.49 -4.45 -8.63
CA TYR A 74 -8.95 -5.00 -7.35
C TYR A 74 -9.09 -3.92 -6.28
N LEU A 75 -8.13 -3.00 -6.19
CA LEU A 75 -8.16 -1.89 -5.22
C LEU A 75 -9.30 -0.91 -5.49
N ASP A 76 -9.59 -0.63 -6.76
CA ASP A 76 -10.74 0.19 -7.16
C ASP A 76 -12.08 -0.47 -6.77
N ASP A 77 -12.20 -1.78 -6.99
CA ASP A 77 -13.42 -2.54 -6.71
C ASP A 77 -13.60 -2.85 -5.21
N ASN A 78 -12.52 -2.91 -4.45
CA ASN A 78 -12.51 -3.36 -3.06
C ASN A 78 -11.81 -2.36 -2.13
N PRO A 79 -12.27 -1.11 -2.01
CA PRO A 79 -11.58 -0.11 -1.20
C PRO A 79 -11.44 -0.56 0.26
N MET A 80 -10.23 -0.46 0.80
CA MET A 80 -9.98 -0.82 2.19
C MET A 80 -10.58 0.26 3.11
N ALA A 81 -11.62 -0.12 3.85
CA ALA A 81 -12.27 0.80 4.78
C ALA A 81 -11.26 1.42 5.75
N ALA A 82 -11.41 2.72 6.03
CA ALA A 82 -10.54 3.49 6.93
C ALA A 82 -9.09 3.77 6.42
N TYR A 83 -8.73 3.36 5.20
CA TYR A 83 -7.41 3.61 4.63
C TYR A 83 -7.48 4.29 3.25
N HIS A 84 -6.51 5.16 2.98
CA HIS A 84 -6.13 5.52 1.62
C HIS A 84 -5.03 4.56 1.18
N VAL A 85 -5.25 3.89 0.04
CA VAL A 85 -4.27 2.97 -0.54
C VAL A 85 -3.49 3.72 -1.60
N HIS A 86 -2.17 3.62 -1.55
CA HIS A 86 -1.28 4.20 -2.54
C HIS A 86 -0.42 3.10 -3.15
N VAL A 87 -0.23 3.10 -4.46
CA VAL A 87 0.63 2.10 -5.13
C VAL A 87 1.79 2.81 -5.80
N TYR A 88 2.99 2.31 -5.54
CA TYR A 88 4.21 2.77 -6.16
C TYR A 88 4.83 1.64 -6.99
N ARG A 89 5.22 1.96 -8.22
CA ARG A 89 5.93 1.06 -9.12
C ARG A 89 7.42 1.38 -9.11
N ASN A 90 8.25 0.35 -9.07
CA ASN A 90 9.70 0.44 -9.27
C ASN A 90 10.16 -0.51 -10.39
N ASP A 91 10.62 0.09 -11.49
CA ASP A 91 11.10 -0.59 -12.70
C ASP A 91 12.63 -0.50 -12.86
N HIS A 92 13.40 -0.50 -11.77
CA HIS A 92 14.87 -0.28 -11.72
C HIS A 92 15.30 1.20 -11.57
N GLY A 93 14.61 1.97 -10.73
CA GLY A 93 14.93 3.37 -10.47
C GLY A 93 14.17 3.98 -9.29
N ALA A 94 13.87 5.28 -9.36
CA ALA A 94 13.03 5.93 -8.37
C ALA A 94 11.59 5.37 -8.45
N ALA A 95 10.97 5.15 -7.30
CA ALA A 95 9.60 4.66 -7.24
C ALA A 95 8.62 5.74 -7.73
N GLN A 96 7.71 5.36 -8.62
CA GLN A 96 6.68 6.25 -9.16
C GLN A 96 5.31 5.88 -8.58
N LYS A 97 4.57 6.85 -8.06
CA LYS A 97 3.18 6.65 -7.65
C LYS A 97 2.27 6.45 -8.87
N ILE A 98 1.45 5.41 -8.83
CA ILE A 98 0.56 5.00 -9.93
C ILE A 98 -0.91 4.86 -9.52
N HIS A 99 -1.20 4.88 -8.20
CA HIS A 99 -2.54 4.88 -7.60
C HIS A 99 -2.48 5.64 -6.27
#